data_AF-A0A3R7WAT9-F1
#
_entry.id   AF-A0A3R7WAT9-F1
#
_cell.length_a   1.000
_cell.length_b   1.000
_cell.length_c   1.000
_cell.angle_alpha   90.00
_cell.angle_beta   90.00
_cell.angle_gamma   90.00
#
_symmetry.space_group_name_H-M   'P 1'
#
loop_
_entity.id
_entity.type
_entity.pdbx_description
1 polymer ?
#
loop_
_entity_poly.entity_id
_entity_poly.type
_entity_poly.pdbx_seq_one_letter_code
_entity_poly.pdbx_strand_id
1 'polypeptide(L)'
;MASVKNCVVVIDGANVACQKDGKAHISKLAAAVQFFQSLELVVGRYPVKCVAFVPNFWLHVKPLPDTAGLRENKDMDKNDWMLLNELVHKDYVVLTPSQSHDDFYVIDYAVKYDGFIVTNDMFRDHVSNKVRLKV
;
A
#
# COMPACT_ATOMS: atom_id res chain seq x y z
N MET A 1 22.48 -22.23 13.09
CA MET A 1 21.94 -20.92 13.50
C MET A 1 20.57 -20.78 12.84
N ALA A 2 19.50 -20.59 13.61
CA ALA A 2 18.18 -20.36 13.02
C ALA A 2 18.19 -19.03 12.27
N SER A 3 17.75 -19.02 11.01
CA SER A 3 17.52 -17.78 10.25
C SER A 3 16.52 -16.92 11.04
N VAL A 4 16.91 -15.69 11.39
CA VAL A 4 15.99 -14.73 11.98
C VAL A 4 14.92 -14.45 10.93
N LYS A 5 13.71 -14.95 11.14
CA LYS A 5 12.57 -14.66 10.26
C LYS A 5 12.15 -13.22 10.46
N ASN A 6 12.13 -12.45 9.37
CA ASN A 6 11.55 -11.10 9.37
C ASN A 6 10.04 -11.21 9.56
N CYS A 7 9.47 -10.38 10.43
CA CYS A 7 8.03 -10.18 10.48
C CYS A 7 7.64 -9.30 9.29
N VAL A 8 6.91 -9.85 8.32
CA VAL A 8 6.49 -9.10 7.14
C VAL A 8 5.13 -8.47 7.40
N VAL A 9 5.05 -7.15 7.24
CA VAL A 9 3.81 -6.38 7.29
C VAL A 9 3.54 -5.83 5.89
N VAL A 10 2.41 -6.21 5.34
CA VAL A 10 1.93 -5.76 4.03
C VAL A 10 0.79 -4.79 4.23
N ILE A 11 0.97 -3.54 3.81
CA ILE A 11 -0.05 -2.51 3.90
C ILE A 11 -0.86 -2.50 2.60
N ASP A 12 -2.18 -2.62 2.72
CA ASP A 12 -3.11 -2.28 1.67
C ASP A 12 -3.15 -0.75 1.52
N GLY A 13 -2.28 -0.24 0.64
CA GLY A 13 -2.04 1.19 0.54
C GLY A 13 -3.23 1.94 -0.02
N ALA A 14 -4.02 1.31 -0.89
CA ALA A 14 -5.27 1.87 -1.39
C ALA A 14 -6.28 2.06 -0.24
N ASN A 15 -6.50 1.02 0.57
CA ASN A 15 -7.44 1.08 1.70
C ASN A 15 -7.00 2.08 2.78
N VAL A 16 -5.69 2.15 3.06
CA VAL A 16 -5.14 3.06 4.08
C VAL A 16 -5.15 4.53 3.62
N ALA A 17 -4.80 4.80 2.36
CA ALA A 17 -4.73 6.17 1.86
C ALA A 17 -6.11 6.75 1.52
N CYS A 18 -7.04 5.93 1.01
CA CYS A 18 -8.34 6.41 0.53
C CYS A 18 -9.36 6.58 1.66
N GLN A 19 -10.02 7.75 1.70
CA GLN A 19 -11.21 7.96 2.54
C GLN A 19 -12.50 7.63 1.76
N LYS A 20 -13.64 7.68 2.46
CA LYS A 20 -14.98 7.48 1.88
C LYS A 20 -15.31 8.44 0.73
N ASP A 21 -14.60 9.56 0.62
CA ASP A 21 -14.74 10.55 -0.45
C ASP A 21 -13.99 10.15 -1.75
N GLY A 22 -13.26 9.03 -1.73
CA GLY A 22 -12.52 8.51 -2.88
C GLY A 22 -11.21 9.22 -3.17
N LYS A 23 -10.76 10.14 -2.30
CA LYS A 23 -9.47 10.82 -2.43
C LYS A 23 -8.39 10.05 -1.68
N ALA A 24 -7.25 9.86 -2.33
CA ALA A 24 -6.07 9.28 -1.71
C ALA A 24 -5.29 10.36 -0.94
N HIS A 25 -4.96 10.06 0.31
CA HIS A 25 -4.12 10.90 1.18
C HIS A 25 -2.81 10.19 1.48
N ILE A 26 -1.75 10.53 0.76
CA ILE A 26 -0.48 9.81 0.84
C ILE A 26 0.23 10.04 2.17
N SER A 27 0.02 11.20 2.80
CA SER A 27 0.46 11.45 4.18
C SER A 27 0.02 10.36 5.18
N LYS A 28 -1.17 9.76 5.03
CA LYS A 28 -1.62 8.67 5.90
C LYS A 28 -0.88 7.37 5.65
N LEU A 29 -0.66 7.05 4.37
CA LEU A 29 0.13 5.91 3.97
C LEU A 29 1.57 6.03 4.51
N ALA A 30 2.18 7.20 4.34
CA ALA A 30 3.52 7.50 4.86
C ALA A 30 3.59 7.32 6.39
N ALA A 31 2.60 7.82 7.12
CA ALA A 31 2.53 7.66 8.57
C ALA A 31 2.42 6.18 8.99
N ALA A 32 1.62 5.38 8.27
CA ALA A 32 1.50 3.94 8.53
C ALA A 32 2.82 3.20 8.27
N VAL A 33 3.47 3.47 7.12
CA VAL A 33 4.80 2.93 6.80
C VAL A 33 5.81 3.30 7.89
N GLN A 34 5.88 4.58 8.27
CA GLN A 34 6.80 5.07 9.29
C GLN A 34 6.57 4.40 10.65
N PHE A 35 5.31 4.20 11.04
CA PHE A 35 4.97 3.50 12.27
C PHE A 35 5.59 2.10 12.31
N PHE A 36 5.34 1.26 11.31
CA PHE A 36 5.85 -0.12 11.30
C PHE A 36 7.37 -0.18 11.15
N GLN A 37 7.98 0.75 10.40
CA GLN A 37 9.44 0.87 10.34
C GLN A 37 10.05 1.22 11.69
N SER A 38 9.40 2.10 12.47
CA SER A 38 9.89 2.46 13.81
C SER A 38 9.92 1.26 14.77
N LEU A 39 9.07 0.24 14.55
CA LEU A 39 9.03 -0.95 15.41
C LEU A 39 10.25 -1.86 15.23
N GLU A 40 10.87 -1.84 14.04
CA GLU A 40 12.14 -2.55 13.79
C GLU A 40 13.22 -2.10 14.77
N LEU A 41 13.25 -0.80 15.11
CA LEU A 41 14.25 -0.19 15.99
C LEU A 41 14.02 -0.49 17.48
N VAL A 42 12.79 -0.84 17.88
CA VAL A 42 12.39 -0.94 19.30
C VAL A 42 12.39 -2.38 19.82
N VAL A 43 11.99 -3.36 19.00
CA VAL A 43 11.59 -4.68 19.53
C VAL A 43 12.76 -5.67 19.65
N GLY A 44 13.89 -5.43 18.97
CA GLY A 44 15.18 -6.14 19.16
C GLY A 44 15.19 -7.66 18.94
N ARG A 45 14.03 -8.30 18.72
CA ARG A 45 13.86 -9.75 18.60
C ARG A 45 13.28 -10.19 17.25
N TYR A 46 12.60 -9.30 16.53
CA TYR A 46 12.03 -9.58 15.21
C TYR A 46 12.15 -8.35 14.31
N PRO A 47 13.07 -8.35 13.32
CA PRO A 47 13.10 -7.27 12.34
C PRO A 47 11.76 -7.21 11.58
N VAL A 48 11.17 -6.03 11.52
CA VAL A 48 9.89 -5.79 10.83
C VAL A 48 10.19 -5.29 9.43
N LYS A 49 9.78 -6.05 8.41
CA LYS A 49 9.81 -5.60 7.03
C LYS A 49 8.43 -5.10 6.65
N CYS A 50 8.31 -3.79 6.46
CA CYS A 50 7.07 -3.16 6.01
C CYS A 50 7.12 -2.85 4.51
N VAL A 51 6.06 -3.20 3.78
CA VAL A 51 5.86 -2.84 2.37
C VAL A 51 4.40 -2.49 2.13
N ALA A 52 4.12 -1.46 1.35
CA ALA A 52 2.78 -1.10 0.93
C ALA A 52 2.58 -1.36 -0.57
N PHE A 53 1.36 -1.71 -0.96
CA PHE A 53 0.96 -1.81 -2.38
C PHE A 53 -0.06 -0.73 -2.71
N VAL A 54 0.14 -0.04 -3.84
CA VAL A 54 -0.79 0.97 -4.34
C VAL A 54 -0.93 0.87 -5.86
N PRO A 55 -2.04 1.37 -6.45
CA PRO A 55 -2.22 1.35 -7.88
C PRO A 55 -1.20 2.22 -8.63
N ASN A 56 -0.58 1.67 -9.68
CA ASN A 56 0.35 2.42 -10.53
C ASN A 56 -0.26 3.70 -11.16
N PHE A 57 -1.58 3.72 -11.40
CA PHE A 57 -2.22 4.88 -12.01
C PHE A 57 -2.14 6.16 -11.14
N TRP A 58 -1.85 6.05 -9.83
CA TRP A 58 -1.64 7.21 -8.96
C TRP A 58 -0.43 8.08 -9.36
N LEU A 59 0.60 7.50 -10.00
CA LEU A 59 1.75 8.26 -10.49
C LEU A 59 1.67 8.63 -11.98
N HIS A 60 0.77 8.01 -12.73
CA HIS A 60 0.65 8.23 -14.18
C HIS A 60 0.06 9.60 -14.54
N VAL A 61 -0.68 10.23 -13.63
CA VAL A 61 -1.19 11.60 -13.83
C VAL A 61 -0.26 12.57 -13.12
N LYS A 62 0.61 13.24 -13.88
CA LYS A 62 1.38 14.35 -13.31
C LYS A 62 0.42 15.49 -12.95
N PRO A 63 0.50 16.06 -11.74
CA PRO A 63 -0.27 17.24 -11.38
C PRO A 63 -0.01 18.35 -12.40
N LEU A 64 -1.06 18.93 -12.98
CA LEU A 64 -0.91 20.10 -13.84
C LEU A 64 -0.38 21.29 -13.02
N PRO A 65 0.38 22.21 -13.65
CA PRO A 65 0.77 23.46 -13.00
C PRO A 65 -0.47 24.27 -12.58
N ASP A 66 -0.36 24.97 -11.44
CA ASP A 66 -1.41 25.74 -10.73
C ASP A 66 -2.19 26.76 -11.58
N THR A 67 -1.82 26.97 -12.84
CA THR A 67 -2.46 27.92 -13.77
C THR A 67 -3.59 27.32 -14.60
N ALA A 68 -3.79 26.00 -14.59
CA ALA A 68 -4.90 25.35 -15.27
C ALA A 68 -6.15 25.37 -14.37
N GLY A 69 -6.97 26.41 -14.53
CA GLY A 69 -8.12 26.69 -13.67
C GLY A 69 -9.09 25.52 -13.45
N LEU A 70 -9.73 25.56 -12.28
CA LEU A 70 -10.89 24.78 -11.83
C LEU A 70 -11.35 23.68 -12.79
N ARG A 71 -10.66 22.54 -12.74
CA ARG A 71 -11.32 21.27 -13.04
C ARG A 71 -11.30 20.47 -11.76
N GLU A 72 -12.48 20.06 -11.33
CA GLU A 72 -12.73 19.11 -10.25
C GLU A 72 -12.15 17.74 -10.63
N ASN A 73 -10.83 17.66 -10.81
CA ASN A 73 -10.22 16.41 -11.18
C ASN A 73 -9.89 15.61 -9.92
N LYS A 74 -10.20 14.32 -10.01
CA LYS A 74 -9.82 13.22 -9.11
C LYS A 74 -8.30 13.01 -9.05
N ASP A 75 -7.52 14.04 -9.33
CA ASP A 75 -6.08 13.99 -9.45
C ASP A 75 -5.45 14.20 -8.07
N MET A 76 -4.41 13.43 -7.77
CA MET A 76 -3.65 13.54 -6.53
C MET A 76 -2.96 14.91 -6.45
N ASP A 77 -3.00 15.55 -5.28
CA ASP A 77 -2.26 16.80 -5.05
C ASP A 77 -0.76 16.61 -5.31
N LYS A 78 -0.07 17.69 -5.71
CA LYS A 78 1.36 17.68 -6.02
C LYS A 78 2.22 17.22 -4.84
N ASN A 79 1.88 17.59 -3.61
CA ASN A 79 2.66 17.16 -2.45
C ASN A 79 2.50 15.66 -2.21
N ASP A 80 1.27 15.16 -2.30
CA ASP A 80 0.99 13.73 -2.17
C ASP A 80 1.63 12.92 -3.31
N TRP A 81 1.63 13.44 -4.54
CA TRP A 81 2.32 12.83 -5.68
C TRP A 81 3.83 12.75 -5.46
N MET A 82 4.46 13.84 -5.00
CA MET A 82 5.90 13.87 -4.71
C MET A 82 6.26 12.90 -3.58
N LEU A 83 5.46 12.88 -2.51
CA LEU A 83 5.65 11.97 -1.38
C LEU A 83 5.50 10.51 -1.81
N LEU A 84 4.49 10.19 -2.64
CA LEU A 84 4.31 8.84 -3.16
C LEU A 84 5.51 8.41 -4.00
N ASN A 85 5.99 9.29 -4.89
CA ASN A 85 7.17 9.03 -5.69
C ASN A 85 8.40 8.77 -4.82
N GLU A 86 8.58 9.52 -3.73
CA GLU A 86 9.67 9.29 -2.76
C GLU A 86 9.54 7.92 -2.08
N LEU A 87 8.35 7.55 -1.62
CA LEU A 87 8.11 6.25 -0.97
C LEU A 87 8.38 5.07 -1.92
N VAL A 88 8.07 5.22 -3.20
CA VAL A 88 8.39 4.23 -4.24
C VAL A 88 9.90 4.14 -4.47
N HIS A 89 10.60 5.28 -4.56
CA HIS A 89 12.06 5.28 -4.73
C HIS A 89 12.81 4.66 -3.54
N LYS A 90 12.20 4.65 -2.35
CA LYS A 90 12.73 4.02 -1.13
C LYS A 90 12.34 2.55 -0.98
N ASP A 91 11.66 1.96 -1.97
CA ASP A 91 11.11 0.59 -1.93
C ASP A 91 10.12 0.33 -0.78
N TYR A 92 9.55 1.39 -0.19
CA TYR A 92 8.54 1.28 0.87
C TYR A 92 7.14 1.06 0.30
N VAL A 93 6.92 1.54 -0.92
CA VAL A 93 5.69 1.37 -1.67
C VAL A 93 6.02 0.70 -3.00
N VAL A 94 5.25 -0.33 -3.34
CA VAL A 94 5.32 -1.02 -4.63
C VAL A 94 4.06 -0.68 -5.43
N LEU A 95 4.26 -0.31 -6.69
CA LEU A 95 3.18 -0.04 -7.62
C LEU A 95 2.66 -1.36 -8.20
N THR A 96 1.36 -1.60 -8.07
CA THR A 96 0.69 -2.73 -8.71
C THR A 96 0.43 -2.41 -10.18
N PRO A 97 0.46 -3.40 -11.09
CA PRO A 97 0.16 -3.17 -12.50
C PRO A 97 -1.21 -2.52 -12.73
N SER A 98 -1.28 -1.62 -13.72
CA SER A 98 -2.54 -0.99 -14.11
C SER A 98 -3.61 -2.03 -14.49
N GLN A 99 -4.87 -1.76 -14.15
CA GLN A 99 -6.03 -2.64 -14.42
C GLN A 99 -5.99 -4.00 -13.68
N SER A 100 -5.12 -4.15 -12.69
CA SER A 100 -5.14 -5.30 -11.78
C SER A 100 -5.86 -4.94 -10.48
N HIS A 101 -6.33 -5.97 -9.75
CA HIS A 101 -6.85 -5.77 -8.40
C HIS A 101 -5.69 -5.83 -7.40
N ASP A 102 -5.45 -4.73 -6.70
CA ASP A 102 -4.35 -4.60 -5.73
C ASP A 102 -4.43 -5.65 -4.63
N ASP A 103 -5.64 -6.04 -4.23
CA ASP A 103 -5.91 -7.11 -3.25
C ASP A 103 -5.13 -8.40 -3.54
N PHE A 104 -4.99 -8.78 -4.82
CA PHE A 104 -4.26 -10.00 -5.18
C PHE A 104 -2.79 -9.91 -4.81
N TYR A 105 -2.15 -8.76 -5.01
CA TYR A 105 -0.74 -8.56 -4.70
C TYR A 105 -0.50 -8.46 -3.20
N VAL A 106 -1.38 -7.74 -2.49
CA VAL A 106 -1.35 -7.65 -1.03
C VAL A 106 -1.46 -9.04 -0.39
N ILE A 107 -2.45 -9.83 -0.82
CA ILE A 107 -2.70 -11.17 -0.28
C ILE A 107 -1.59 -12.14 -0.68
N ASP A 108 -1.19 -12.17 -1.96
CA ASP A 108 -0.15 -13.09 -2.43
C ASP A 108 1.18 -12.84 -1.72
N TYR A 109 1.59 -11.57 -1.57
CA TYR A 109 2.82 -11.23 -0.88
C TYR A 109 2.77 -11.64 0.59
N ALA A 110 1.67 -11.34 1.30
CA ALA A 110 1.51 -11.74 2.69
C ALA A 110 1.55 -13.27 2.86
N VAL A 111 0.85 -14.02 2.01
CA VAL A 111 0.85 -15.49 2.05
C VAL A 111 2.24 -16.05 1.76
N LYS A 112 2.92 -15.55 0.72
CA LYS A 112 4.24 -16.02 0.30
C LYS A 112 5.30 -15.85 1.39
N TYR A 113 5.19 -14.80 2.20
CA TYR A 113 6.17 -14.46 3.23
C TYR A 113 5.68 -14.70 4.67
N ASP A 114 4.56 -15.41 4.85
CA ASP A 114 3.98 -15.68 6.19
C ASP A 114 3.77 -14.38 6.99
N GLY A 115 3.28 -13.35 6.30
CA GLY A 115 3.15 -11.99 6.78
C GLY A 115 1.73 -11.60 7.21
N PHE A 116 1.61 -10.42 7.81
CA PHE A 116 0.36 -9.82 8.24
C PHE A 116 -0.08 -8.74 7.26
N ILE A 117 -1.39 -8.63 7.03
CA ILE A 117 -1.97 -7.56 6.20
C ILE A 117 -2.57 -6.48 7.11
N VAL A 118 -2.29 -5.23 6.77
CA VAL A 118 -2.93 -4.06 7.38
C VAL A 118 -3.93 -3.48 6.39
N THR A 119 -5.21 -3.72 6.66
CA THR A 119 -6.35 -3.21 5.89
C THR A 119 -7.59 -3.17 6.78
N ASN A 120 -8.59 -2.38 6.40
CA ASN A 120 -9.96 -2.50 6.90
C ASN A 120 -10.86 -3.34 5.97
N ASP A 121 -10.36 -3.72 4.79
CA ASP A 121 -11.09 -4.62 3.90
C ASP A 121 -11.03 -6.05 4.43
N MET A 122 -12.16 -6.74 4.36
CA MET A 122 -12.28 -8.13 4.75
C MET A 122 -11.98 -9.09 3.58
N PHE A 123 -11.69 -8.56 2.39
CA PHE A 123 -11.43 -9.31 1.15
C PHE A 123 -12.48 -10.38 0.84
N ARG A 124 -13.76 -10.07 1.08
CA ARG A 124 -14.86 -11.06 1.04
C ARG A 124 -14.97 -11.76 -0.31
N ASP A 125 -14.74 -11.05 -1.40
CA ASP A 125 -14.79 -11.60 -2.76
C ASP A 125 -13.65 -12.60 -3.00
N HIS A 126 -12.43 -12.27 -2.54
CA HIS A 126 -11.29 -13.17 -2.62
C HIS A 126 -11.50 -14.44 -1.76
N VAL A 127 -12.00 -14.28 -0.53
CA VAL A 127 -12.29 -15.41 0.37
C VAL A 127 -13.38 -16.32 -0.22
N SER A 128 -14.45 -15.75 -0.76
CA SER A 128 -15.58 -16.51 -1.32
C SER A 128 -15.18 -17.32 -2.55
N ASN A 129 -14.29 -16.77 -3.39
CA ASN A 129 -13.78 -17.47 -4.57
C ASN A 129 -12.82 -18.63 -4.23
N LYS A 130 -12.04 -18.53 -3.15
CA LYS A 130 -11.21 -19.64 -2.66
C LYS A 130 -12.03 -20.81 -2.11
N VAL A 131 -13.18 -20.54 -1.49
CA VAL A 131 -14.08 -21.60 -0.97
C VAL A 131 -14.70 -22.42 -2.10
N ARG A 132 -14.93 -21.82 -3.27
CA ARG A 132 -15.51 -22.51 -4.45
C ARG A 132 -14.55 -23.44 -5.18
N LEU A 133 -13.24 -23.27 -5.06
CA LEU A 133 -12.24 -24.08 -5.76
C LEU A 133 -11.73 -25.27 -4.92
N LYS A 134 -12.26 -25.47 -3.71
CA LYS A 134 -12.10 -26.74 -2.98
C LYS A 134 -13.18 -27.71 -3.45
N VAL A 135 -12.91 -28.43 -4.53
CA VAL A 135 -13.61 -29.66 -4.93
C VAL A 135 -12.62 -30.80 -4.86
#